data_AF-A0A382BXD5-F1
#
_entry.id   AF-A0A382BXD5-F1
#
_cell.length_a   1.000
_cell.length_b   1.000
_cell.length_c   1.000
_cell.angle_alpha   90.00
_cell.angle_beta   90.00
_cell.angle_gamma   90.00
#
_symmetry.space_group_name_H-M   'P 1'
#
loop_
_entity.id
_entity.type
_entity.pdbx_description
1 polymer ?
#
loop_
_entity_poly.entity_id
_entity_poly.type
_entity_poly.pdbx_seq_one_letter_code
_entity_poly.pdbx_strand_id
1 'polypeptide(L)'
;MFFSTAQLFPASVAYYFQEYALIKVFFNTLLATFLCGFLLYILSATRKEDLRTKDGFIITVLFWTVLSIFGSFPLIFAEEIDISYIDALFESISGLTTTG
;
A
#
# COMPACT_ATOMS: atom_id res chain seq x y z
N MET A 1 4.38 3.40 -6.12
CA MET A 1 4.02 3.13 -7.53
C MET A 1 3.89 1.65 -7.81
N PHE A 2 4.95 0.83 -7.79
CA PHE A 2 4.80 -0.61 -8.10
C PHE A 2 3.78 -1.31 -7.18
N PHE A 3 3.82 -1.03 -5.88
CA PHE A 3 2.86 -1.61 -4.93
C PHE A 3 1.38 -1.29 -5.24
N SER A 4 1.07 -0.19 -5.93
CA SER A 4 -0.32 0.15 -6.23
C SER A 4 -0.95 -0.79 -7.26
N THR A 5 -0.16 -1.38 -8.17
CA THR A 5 -0.69 -2.32 -9.17
C THR A 5 -1.11 -3.65 -8.55
N ALA A 6 -0.60 -3.99 -7.36
CA ALA A 6 -1.02 -5.17 -6.62
C ALA A 6 -2.53 -5.14 -6.28
N GLN A 7 -3.11 -3.93 -6.14
CA GLN A 7 -4.54 -3.75 -5.88
C GLN A 7 -5.44 -4.16 -7.06
N LEU A 8 -4.89 -4.28 -8.28
CA LEU A 8 -5.65 -4.74 -9.45
C LEU A 8 -6.11 -6.18 -9.30
N PHE A 9 -5.32 -7.03 -8.63
CA PHE A 9 -5.67 -8.42 -8.41
C PHE A 9 -6.93 -8.59 -7.54
N PRO A 10 -7.00 -8.08 -6.29
CA PRO A 10 -8.20 -8.17 -5.49
C PRO A 10 -9.37 -7.37 -6.09
N ALA A 11 -9.13 -6.26 -6.80
CA ALA A 11 -10.19 -5.57 -7.56
C ALA A 11 -10.80 -6.45 -8.66
N SER A 12 -9.99 -7.26 -9.35
CA SER A 12 -10.47 -8.21 -10.37
C SER A 12 -11.29 -9.34 -9.74
N VAL A 13 -10.89 -9.80 -8.56
CA VAL A 13 -11.65 -10.79 -7.77
C VAL A 13 -12.99 -10.20 -7.34
N ALA A 14 -13.01 -9.00 -6.76
CA ALA A 14 -14.24 -8.30 -6.38
C ALA A 14 -15.18 -8.07 -7.57
N TYR A 15 -14.63 -7.76 -8.75
CA TYR A 15 -15.41 -7.66 -9.99
C TYR A 15 -16.08 -8.98 -10.37
N TYR A 16 -15.36 -10.10 -10.27
CA TYR A 16 -15.90 -11.43 -10.55
C TYR A 16 -17.06 -11.79 -9.60
N PHE A 17 -16.96 -11.43 -8.32
CA PHE A 17 -18.00 -11.64 -7.31
C PHE A 17 -19.10 -10.57 -7.28
N GLN A 18 -19.04 -9.56 -8.16
CA GLN A 18 -19.99 -8.45 -8.21
C GLN A 18 -20.01 -7.56 -6.95
N GLU A 19 -18.89 -7.48 -6.23
CA GLU A 19 -18.71 -6.70 -5.01
C GLU A 19 -18.28 -5.26 -5.34
N TYR A 20 -19.19 -4.49 -5.94
CA TYR A 20 -18.87 -3.16 -6.48
C TYR A 20 -18.36 -2.14 -5.45
N ALA A 21 -18.70 -2.30 -4.16
CA ALA A 21 -18.18 -1.47 -3.09
C ALA A 21 -16.67 -1.68 -2.91
N LEU A 22 -16.23 -2.94 -2.83
CA LEU A 22 -14.82 -3.31 -2.71
C LEU A 22 -13.99 -2.90 -3.94
N ILE A 23 -14.56 -2.96 -5.14
CA ILE A 23 -13.89 -2.45 -6.35
C ILE A 23 -13.50 -0.97 -6.18
N LYS A 24 -14.41 -0.14 -5.66
CA LYS A 24 -14.13 1.28 -5.40
C LYS A 24 -13.02 1.45 -4.36
N VAL A 25 -13.03 0.64 -3.31
CA VAL A 25 -12.01 0.67 -2.24
C VAL A 25 -10.61 0.35 -2.79
N PHE A 26 -10.47 -0.74 -3.56
CA PHE A 26 -9.20 -1.11 -4.16
C PHE A 26 -8.73 -0.09 -5.19
N PHE A 27 -9.64 0.47 -6.00
CA PHE A 27 -9.30 1.52 -6.96
C PHE A 27 -8.84 2.82 -6.30
N ASN A 28 -9.53 3.26 -5.25
CA ASN A 28 -9.15 4.45 -4.48
C ASN A 28 -7.78 4.24 -3.79
N THR A 29 -7.56 3.06 -3.22
CA THR A 29 -6.26 2.68 -2.65
C THR A 29 -5.16 2.72 -3.70
N LEU A 30 -5.40 2.12 -4.88
CA LEU A 30 -4.47 2.16 -6.00
C LEU A 30 -4.10 3.59 -6.37
N LEU A 31 -5.11 4.46 -6.54
CA LEU A 31 -4.91 5.85 -6.92
C LEU A 31 -4.10 6.60 -5.85
N ALA A 32 -4.45 6.45 -4.57
CA ALA A 32 -3.76 7.10 -3.46
C ALA A 32 -2.28 6.67 -3.37
N THR A 33 -2.00 5.37 -3.41
CA THR A 33 -0.63 4.83 -3.37
C THR A 33 0.17 5.20 -4.62
N PHE A 34 -0.48 5.23 -5.80
CA PHE A 34 0.17 5.62 -7.05
C PHE A 34 0.56 7.10 -7.01
N LEU A 35 -0.40 7.99 -6.73
CA LEU A 35 -0.18 9.44 -6.72
C LEU A 35 0.85 9.85 -5.68
N CYS A 36 0.78 9.29 -4.47
CA CYS A 36 1.78 9.56 -3.43
C CYS A 36 3.18 9.14 -3.88
N GLY A 37 3.32 7.91 -4.37
CA GLY A 37 4.61 7.42 -4.86
C GLY A 37 5.13 8.18 -6.09
N PHE A 38 4.24 8.59 -6.99
CA PHE A 38 4.58 9.35 -8.18
C PHE A 38 5.03 10.78 -7.84
N LEU A 39 4.37 11.43 -6.88
CA LEU A 39 4.75 12.75 -6.40
C LEU A 39 6.12 12.71 -5.71
N LEU A 40 6.36 11.74 -4.83
CA LEU A 40 7.67 11.53 -4.20
C LEU A 40 8.78 11.25 -5.22
N TYR A 41 8.46 10.47 -6.25
CA TYR A 41 9.38 10.21 -7.35
C TYR A 41 9.74 11.49 -8.11
N ILE A 42 8.76 12.28 -8.55
CA ILE A 42 9.04 13.53 -9.28
C ILE A 42 9.88 14.50 -8.44
N LEU A 43 9.55 14.66 -7.15
CA LEU A 43 10.28 15.56 -6.25
C LEU A 43 11.74 15.14 -6.04
N SER A 44 12.04 13.85 -6.16
CA SER A 44 13.38 13.28 -5.96
C SER A 44 14.14 12.99 -7.27
N ALA A 45 13.46 12.98 -8.43
CA ALA A 45 14.00 12.50 -9.71
C ALA A 45 15.25 13.25 -10.22
N THR A 46 15.49 14.47 -9.75
CA THR A 46 16.66 15.27 -10.13
C THR A 46 17.88 15.03 -9.25
N ARG A 47 17.74 14.29 -8.14
CA ARG A 47 18.82 14.00 -7.19
C ARG A 47 19.56 12.74 -7.63
N LYS A 48 20.84 12.89 -7.98
CA LYS A 48 21.75 11.78 -8.31
C LYS A 48 22.85 11.73 -7.26
N GLU A 49 22.56 11.06 -6.15
CA GLU A 49 23.54 10.79 -5.10
C GLU A 49 23.84 9.28 -5.07
N ASP A 50 25.11 8.94 -4.86
CA ASP A 50 25.51 7.55 -4.69
C ASP A 50 25.01 7.03 -3.34
N LEU A 51 24.33 5.88 -3.37
CA LEU A 51 23.85 5.22 -2.17
C LEU A 51 25.03 4.69 -1.35
N ARG A 52 25.07 5.07 -0.07
CA ARG A 52 26.01 4.54 0.92
C ARG A 52 25.37 3.34 1.63
N THR A 53 26.18 2.49 2.25
CA THR A 53 25.70 1.31 3.00
C THR A 53 24.65 1.66 4.07
N LYS A 54 24.82 2.80 4.75
CA LYS A 54 23.87 3.27 5.77
C LYS A 54 22.48 3.59 5.21
N ASP A 55 22.40 3.99 3.94
CA ASP A 55 21.14 4.35 3.29
C ASP A 55 20.32 3.09 3.02
N GLY A 56 20.97 1.94 2.80
CA GLY A 56 20.31 0.63 2.68
C GLY A 56 19.49 0.25 3.92
N PHE A 57 19.98 0.54 5.13
CA PHE A 57 19.21 0.31 6.35
C PHE A 57 17.94 1.16 6.40
N ILE A 58 18.07 2.45 6.07
CA ILE A 58 16.93 3.38 6.04
C ILE A 58 15.91 2.95 4.99
N ILE A 59 16.36 2.59 3.78
CA ILE A 59 15.50 2.08 2.71
C ILE A 59 14.74 0.85 3.16
N THR A 60 15.40 -0.08 3.86
CA THR A 60 14.76 -1.31 4.34
C THR A 60 13.67 -1.01 5.37
N VAL A 61 13.95 -0.16 6.37
CA VAL A 61 12.95 0.25 7.38
C VAL A 61 11.77 0.96 6.72
N LEU A 62 12.04 1.90 5.82
CA LEU A 62 11.01 2.64 5.10
C LEU A 62 10.19 1.74 4.17
N PHE A 63 10.80 0.75 3.54
CA PHE A 63 10.11 -0.21 2.68
C PHE A 63 8.99 -0.91 3.45
N TRP A 64 9.32 -1.55 4.58
CA TRP A 64 8.31 -2.24 5.39
C TRP A 64 7.29 -1.29 6.00
N THR A 65 7.74 -0.13 6.50
CA THR A 65 6.84 0.86 7.13
C THR A 65 5.82 1.40 6.12
N VAL A 66 6.28 1.85 4.95
CA VAL A 66 5.43 2.48 3.94
C VAL A 66 4.48 1.46 3.33
N LEU A 67 4.96 0.26 2.98
CA LEU A 67 4.08 -0.79 2.43
C LEU A 67 3.00 -1.19 3.43
N SER A 68 3.33 -1.29 4.73
CA SER A 68 2.34 -1.63 5.76
C SER A 68 1.26 -0.56 5.90
N ILE A 69 1.62 0.73 5.85
CA ILE A 69 0.66 1.83 5.91
C ILE A 69 -0.27 1.80 4.70
N PHE A 70 0.25 1.66 3.48
CA PHE A 70 -0.60 1.61 2.29
C PHE A 70 -1.34 0.27 2.15
N GLY A 71 -0.82 -0.81 2.72
CA GLY A 71 -1.47 -2.12 2.76
C GLY A 71 -2.68 -2.16 3.68
N SER A 72 -2.78 -1.25 4.67
CA SER A 72 -3.95 -1.18 5.57
C SER A 72 -5.12 -0.38 4.98
N PHE A 73 -4.88 0.43 3.95
CA PHE A 73 -5.90 1.25 3.30
C PHE A 73 -7.13 0.48 2.81
N PRO A 74 -7.01 -0.66 2.09
CA PRO A 74 -8.18 -1.41 1.67
C PRO A 74 -8.95 -2.00 2.87
N LEU A 75 -8.27 -2.31 3.98
CA LEU A 75 -8.91 -2.84 5.18
C LEU A 75 -9.71 -1.78 5.93
N ILE A 76 -9.15 -0.58 6.09
CA ILE A 76 -9.82 0.52 6.81
C ILE A 76 -10.93 1.19 6.00
N PHE A 77 -10.83 1.20 4.67
CA PHE A 77 -11.83 1.82 3.80
C PHE A 77 -12.93 0.88 3.34
N ALA A 78 -12.80 -0.43 3.58
CA ALA A 78 -13.87 -1.38 3.36
C ALA A 78 -14.89 -1.29 4.51
N GLU A 79 -15.99 -0.56 4.28
CA GLU A 79 -17.08 -0.39 5.24
C GLU A 79 -17.67 -1.72 5.75
N GLU A 80 -17.57 -2.77 4.94
CA GLU A 80 -18.08 -4.11 5.25
C GLU A 80 -17.25 -4.84 6.33
N ILE A 81 -16.00 -4.43 6.56
CA ILE A 81 -15.08 -5.08 7.50
C ILE A 81 -15.22 -4.52 8.93
N ASP A 82 -15.62 -3.25 9.07
CA ASP A 82 -15.79 -2.53 10.35
C ASP A 82 -14.64 -2.79 11.35
N ILE A 83 -13.41 -2.48 10.93
CA ILE A 83 -12.19 -2.70 11.69
C ILE A 83 -11.58 -1.38 12.18
N SER A 84 -10.99 -1.37 13.39
CA SER A 84 -10.29 -0.19 13.88
C SER A 84 -9.04 0.09 13.05
N TYR A 85 -8.60 1.34 12.98
CA TYR A 85 -7.36 1.69 12.24
C TYR A 85 -6.13 0.93 12.76
N ILE A 86 -6.06 0.70 14.08
CA ILE A 86 -4.92 -0.02 14.68
C ILE A 86 -4.94 -1.48 14.26
N ASP A 87 -6.10 -2.11 14.25
CA ASP A 87 -6.23 -3.51 13.82
C ASP A 87 -5.97 -3.65 12.32
N ALA A 88 -6.48 -2.73 11.49
CA ALA A 88 -6.18 -2.70 10.05
C ALA A 88 -4.68 -2.55 9.77
N LEU A 89 -3.98 -1.70 10.54
CA LEU A 89 -2.54 -1.54 10.44
C LEU A 89 -1.80 -2.80 10.91
N PHE A 90 -2.26 -3.41 12.01
CA PHE A 90 -1.70 -4.66 12.53
C PHE A 90 -1.81 -5.79 11.51
N GLU A 91 -2.99 -6.03 10.94
CA GLU A 91 -3.23 -7.06 9.92
C GLU A 91 -2.38 -6.84 8.68
N SER A 92 -2.25 -5.58 8.22
CA SER A 92 -1.38 -5.23 7.10
C SER A 92 0.09 -5.54 7.37
N ILE A 93 0.59 -5.16 8.55
CA ILE A 93 1.97 -5.48 8.95
C ILE A 93 2.13 -7.01 9.02
N SER A 94 1.22 -7.70 9.70
CA SER A 94 1.28 -9.14 9.95
C SER A 94 1.29 -9.94 8.64
N GLY A 95 0.39 -9.62 7.71
CA GLY A 95 0.32 -10.25 6.39
C GLY A 95 1.55 -9.95 5.54
N LEU A 96 2.04 -8.72 5.56
CA LEU A 96 3.23 -8.32 4.79
C LEU A 96 4.51 -9.01 5.31
N THR A 97 4.63 -9.17 6.63
CA THR A 97 5.79 -9.81 7.27
C THR A 97 5.63 -11.31 7.44
N THR A 98 4.56 -11.91 6.91
CA THR A 98 4.25 -13.35 7.03
C THR A 98 4.18 -13.84 8.48
N THR A 99 3.73 -12.98 9.40
CA THR A 99 3.61 -13.30 10.82
C THR A 99 2.38 -14.17 11.09
N GLY A 100 1.23 -13.81 10.50
CA GLY A 100 -0.06 -14.49 10.69
C GLY A 100 -1.21 -13.64 10.20
#